data_AF-A0A564Y4R2-F1
#
_entry.id   AF-A0A564Y4R2-F1
#
_cell.length_a   1.000
_cell.length_b   1.000
_cell.length_c   1.000
_cell.angle_alpha   90.00
_cell.angle_beta   90.00
_cell.angle_gamma   90.00
#
_symmetry.space_group_name_H-M   'P 1'
#
loop_
_entity.id
_entity.type
_entity.pdbx_description
1 polymer ?
#
loop_
_entity_poly.entity_id
_entity_poly.type
_entity_poly.pdbx_seq_one_letter_code
_entity_poly.pdbx_strand_id
1 'polypeptide(L)'
;MAFRVTRQILFTQVRTIRHKPWIPKFRLIRQMQPWVQPFDPDLISIGGKSGGERSTASEIREHLRRNGLMPPLIFQDRPINLTHSGRIFDEYVPPEGDGKSSLLSTEMVTEMKDTVVKKAKTSRAAVRIKKHKPTFSTASFPSEADAIYKEVLSLLPKFYDNEERLLELTTEKAFAANHQSIKEIRVSAFCNLD
;
A
#
# COMPACT_ATOMS: atom_id res chain seq x y z
N MET A 1 42.83 22.00 2.62
CA MET A 1 41.94 21.42 1.59
C MET A 1 40.69 22.28 1.50
N ALA A 2 40.44 22.93 0.36
CA ALA A 2 39.32 23.86 0.20
C ALA A 2 38.06 23.09 -0.22
N PHE A 3 37.03 23.07 0.64
CA PHE A 3 35.72 22.54 0.31
C PHE A 3 35.04 23.47 -0.71
N ARG A 4 34.96 23.02 -1.97
CA ARG A 4 34.12 23.67 -2.98
C ARG A 4 32.66 23.38 -2.65
N VAL A 5 31.99 24.33 -2.00
CA VAL A 5 30.53 24.31 -1.86
C VAL A 5 29.93 24.65 -3.22
N THR A 6 29.60 23.64 -4.01
CA THR A 6 28.82 23.82 -5.22
C THR A 6 27.35 24.03 -4.81
N ARG A 7 26.88 25.27 -4.90
CA ARG A 7 25.45 25.58 -4.83
C ARG A 7 24.77 24.92 -6.04
N GLN A 8 24.23 23.72 -5.87
CA GLN A 8 23.35 23.12 -6.86
C GLN A 8 22.05 23.91 -6.86
N ILE A 9 21.88 24.77 -7.86
CA ILE A 9 20.61 25.43 -8.13
C ILE A 9 19.66 24.33 -8.62
N LEU A 10 18.77 23.86 -7.75
CA LEU A 10 17.70 22.96 -8.13
C LEU A 10 16.69 23.74 -8.98
N PHE A 11 16.86 23.70 -10.30
CA PHE A 11 15.83 24.14 -11.23
C PHE A 11 14.64 23.17 -11.10
N THR A 12 13.65 23.53 -10.29
CA THR A 12 12.34 22.88 -10.35
C THR A 12 11.71 23.23 -11.69
N GLN A 13 11.48 22.22 -12.54
CA GLN A 13 10.79 22.43 -13.81
C GLN A 13 9.34 22.81 -13.53
N VAL A 14 9.01 24.10 -13.55
CA VAL A 14 7.63 24.56 -13.46
C VAL A 14 6.93 24.22 -14.77
N ARG A 15 6.14 23.16 -14.78
CA ARG A 15 5.25 22.85 -15.91
C ARG A 15 3.95 23.60 -15.72
N THR A 16 3.82 24.74 -16.39
CA THR A 16 2.51 25.39 -16.53
C THR A 16 1.61 24.46 -17.32
N ILE A 17 0.38 24.22 -16.84
CA ILE A 17 -0.68 23.63 -17.68
C ILE A 17 -0.76 24.52 -18.91
N ARG A 18 -0.27 24.04 -20.05
CA ARG A 18 -0.45 24.76 -21.31
C ARG A 18 -1.95 24.79 -21.53
N HIS A 19 -2.56 25.95 -21.38
CA HIS A 19 -3.89 26.18 -21.91
C HIS A 19 -3.86 25.62 -23.34
N LYS A 20 -4.76 24.68 -23.64
CA LYS A 20 -4.88 24.14 -24.99
C LYS A 20 -4.95 25.36 -25.90
N PRO A 21 -4.05 25.51 -26.90
CA PRO A 21 -4.05 26.70 -27.73
C PRO A 21 -5.47 26.93 -28.25
N TRP A 22 -5.91 28.18 -28.33
CA TRP A 22 -7.17 28.49 -28.99
C TRP A 22 -7.03 28.08 -30.45
N ILE A 23 -7.48 26.86 -30.75
CA ILE A 23 -7.49 26.37 -32.12
C ILE A 23 -8.82 26.82 -32.75
N PRO A 24 -8.80 27.66 -33.81
CA PRO A 24 -10.01 28.26 -34.39
C PRO A 24 -10.98 27.24 -35.00
N LYS A 25 -10.48 26.13 -35.55
CA LYS A 25 -11.31 25.03 -36.10
C LYS A 25 -12.32 24.44 -35.11
N PHE A 26 -12.09 24.55 -33.80
CA PHE A 26 -13.01 24.03 -32.78
C PHE A 26 -13.90 25.12 -32.15
N ARG A 27 -13.93 26.34 -32.69
CA ARG A 27 -14.76 27.45 -32.18
C ARG A 27 -16.25 27.11 -32.23
N LEU A 28 -16.75 26.68 -33.39
CA LEU A 28 -18.16 26.33 -33.60
C LEU A 28 -18.58 25.17 -32.70
N ILE A 29 -17.78 24.11 -32.61
CA ILE A 29 -18.06 22.95 -31.77
C ILE A 29 -18.15 23.33 -30.28
N ARG A 30 -17.35 24.30 -29.81
CA ARG A 30 -17.43 24.84 -28.45
C ARG A 30 -18.68 25.68 -28.20
N GLN A 31 -19.11 26.44 -29.21
CA GLN A 31 -20.37 27.22 -29.15
C GLN A 31 -21.60 26.32 -29.16
N MET A 32 -21.52 25.18 -29.85
CA MET A 32 -22.61 24.20 -29.95
C MET A 32 -22.66 23.22 -28.77
N GLN A 33 -21.81 23.36 -27.74
CA GLN A 33 -21.92 22.53 -26.55
C GLN A 33 -23.22 22.88 -25.81
N PRO A 34 -24.01 21.87 -25.39
CA PRO A 34 -25.17 22.11 -24.56
C PRO A 34 -24.78 22.88 -23.30
N TRP A 35 -25.59 23.87 -22.93
CA TRP A 35 -25.43 24.51 -21.63
C TRP A 35 -25.78 23.49 -20.55
N VAL A 36 -24.84 23.24 -19.63
CA VAL A 36 -25.06 22.36 -18.49
C VAL A 36 -24.77 23.15 -17.23
N GLN A 37 -25.59 22.93 -16.20
CA GLN A 37 -25.44 23.62 -14.92
C GLN A 37 -24.06 23.29 -14.32
N PRO A 38 -23.31 24.29 -13.81
CA PRO A 38 -21.95 24.09 -13.32
C PRO A 38 -21.83 23.23 -12.05
N PHE A 39 -22.95 22.97 -11.37
CA PHE A 39 -22.97 22.36 -10.06
C PHE A 39 -24.28 21.58 -9.84
N ASP A 40 -24.20 20.26 -9.94
CA ASP A 40 -25.30 19.37 -9.56
C ASP A 40 -25.06 18.91 -8.10
N PRO A 41 -25.82 19.37 -7.10
CA PRO A 41 -25.58 19.07 -5.68
C PRO A 41 -25.73 17.59 -5.29
N ASP A 42 -26.26 16.74 -6.18
CA ASP A 42 -26.41 15.29 -5.98
C ASP A 42 -25.06 14.53 -5.93
N LEU A 43 -23.94 15.27 -5.99
CA LEU A 43 -22.54 14.84 -6.05
C LEU A 43 -21.90 14.31 -4.77
N ILE A 44 -22.56 14.36 -3.62
CA ILE A 44 -21.96 13.80 -2.38
C ILE A 44 -21.85 12.27 -2.48
N SER A 45 -22.69 11.65 -3.32
CA SER A 45 -22.60 10.24 -3.68
C SER A 45 -21.59 10.06 -4.82
N ILE A 46 -20.29 10.08 -4.50
CA ILE A 46 -19.20 9.57 -5.34
C ILE A 46 -19.38 8.04 -5.45
N GLY A 47 -20.45 7.61 -6.11
CA GLY A 47 -20.98 6.25 -5.96
C GLY A 47 -22.27 6.03 -6.72
N GLY A 48 -22.31 6.47 -7.98
CA GLY A 48 -23.39 6.15 -8.90
C GLY A 48 -24.65 6.98 -8.72
N LYS A 49 -25.54 6.85 -9.70
CA LYS A 49 -26.96 7.20 -9.57
C LYS A 49 -27.50 6.57 -8.28
N SER A 50 -28.60 7.06 -7.73
CA SER A 50 -29.25 6.56 -6.51
C SER A 50 -29.82 5.11 -6.64
N GLY A 51 -29.02 4.17 -7.12
CA GLY A 51 -29.28 2.75 -7.34
C GLY A 51 -27.95 2.02 -7.56
N GLY A 52 -27.89 0.72 -7.24
CA GLY A 52 -26.65 -0.08 -7.14
C GLY A 52 -25.81 -0.28 -8.42
N GLU A 53 -25.93 0.60 -9.40
CA GLU A 53 -25.19 0.57 -10.66
C GLU A 53 -23.87 1.37 -10.53
N ARG A 54 -22.74 0.67 -10.66
CA ARG A 54 -21.41 1.28 -10.64
C ARG A 54 -21.21 2.09 -11.93
N SER A 55 -21.09 3.41 -11.80
CA SER A 55 -20.74 4.29 -12.91
C SER A 55 -19.42 3.89 -13.56
N THR A 56 -19.35 3.92 -14.89
CA THR A 56 -18.11 3.58 -15.61
C THR A 56 -17.02 4.64 -15.34
N ALA A 57 -15.74 4.26 -15.45
CA ALA A 57 -14.63 5.20 -15.24
C ALA A 57 -14.67 6.40 -16.21
N SER A 58 -15.26 6.24 -17.40
CA SER A 58 -15.46 7.32 -18.36
C SER A 58 -16.54 8.30 -17.88
N GLU A 59 -17.67 7.78 -17.41
CA GLU A 59 -18.74 8.60 -16.83
C GLU A 59 -18.21 9.42 -15.64
N ILE A 60 -17.55 8.77 -14.68
CA ILE A 60 -16.96 9.45 -13.52
C ILE A 60 -16.04 10.60 -13.98
N ARG A 61 -15.21 10.36 -14.99
CA ARG A 61 -14.32 11.38 -15.56
C ARG A 61 -15.07 12.51 -16.23
N GLU A 62 -16.12 12.24 -17.00
CA GLU A 62 -16.95 13.26 -17.63
C GLU A 62 -17.69 14.11 -16.61
N HIS A 63 -18.24 13.48 -15.58
CA HIS A 63 -18.89 14.16 -14.45
C HIS A 63 -17.89 15.07 -13.70
N LEU A 64 -16.71 14.57 -13.34
CA LEU A 64 -15.67 15.39 -12.70
C LEU A 64 -15.22 16.57 -13.57
N ARG A 65 -15.16 16.41 -14.92
CA ARG A 65 -14.89 17.53 -15.84
C ARG A 65 -16.03 18.55 -15.83
N ARG A 66 -17.27 18.09 -15.81
CA ARG A 66 -18.47 18.93 -15.84
C ARG A 66 -18.55 19.83 -14.60
N ASN A 67 -18.24 19.27 -13.44
CA ASN A 67 -18.28 19.97 -12.14
C ASN A 67 -17.01 20.75 -11.82
N GLY A 68 -16.01 20.74 -12.70
CA GLY A 68 -14.71 21.37 -12.44
C GLY A 68 -13.89 20.70 -11.32
N LEU A 69 -14.27 19.50 -10.87
CA LEU A 69 -13.60 18.71 -9.82
C LEU A 69 -12.58 17.70 -10.38
N MET A 70 -12.23 17.81 -11.66
CA MET A 70 -11.23 16.94 -12.26
C MET A 70 -9.89 17.11 -11.52
N PRO A 71 -9.33 16.05 -10.91
CA PRO A 71 -8.04 16.18 -10.26
C PRO A 71 -7.00 16.68 -11.28
N PRO A 72 -6.13 17.62 -10.88
CA PRO A 72 -5.06 18.07 -11.75
C PRO A 72 -4.18 16.88 -12.14
N LEU A 73 -3.56 16.95 -13.32
CA LEU A 73 -2.54 15.98 -13.70
C LEU A 73 -1.38 16.10 -12.70
N ILE A 74 -1.21 15.09 -11.85
CA ILE A 74 -0.11 15.03 -10.89
C ILE A 74 1.15 14.66 -11.66
N PHE A 75 2.07 15.61 -11.83
CA PHE A 75 3.42 15.33 -12.29
C PHE A 75 4.23 14.84 -11.08
N GLN A 76 4.47 13.54 -11.00
CA GLN A 76 5.33 12.96 -9.95
C GLN A 76 6.79 13.09 -10.37
N ASP A 77 7.37 14.29 -10.21
CA ASP A 77 8.80 14.52 -10.49
C ASP A 77 9.71 13.70 -9.55
N ARG A 78 9.21 13.44 -8.33
CA ARG A 78 9.88 12.62 -7.33
C ARG A 78 9.13 11.30 -7.16
N PRO A 79 9.80 10.13 -7.33
CA PRO A 79 9.17 8.86 -7.05
C PRO A 79 8.84 8.75 -5.56
N ILE A 80 7.76 8.06 -5.25
CA ILE A 80 7.42 7.72 -3.86
C ILE A 80 8.36 6.59 -3.43
N ASN A 81 9.19 6.86 -2.43
CA ASN A 81 10.10 5.86 -1.87
C ASN A 81 9.35 5.08 -0.80
N LEU A 82 9.08 3.81 -1.09
CA LEU A 82 8.50 2.88 -0.13
C LEU A 82 9.61 2.02 0.46
N THR A 83 9.58 1.86 1.78
CA THR A 83 10.56 1.04 2.51
C THR A 83 10.26 -0.46 2.44
N HIS A 84 9.01 -0.82 2.17
CA HIS A 84 8.51 -2.19 2.20
C HIS A 84 7.73 -2.53 0.91
N SER A 85 7.59 -3.83 0.59
CA SER A 85 6.96 -4.30 -0.66
C SER A 85 5.43 -4.30 -0.64
N GLY A 86 4.78 -4.08 0.50
CA GLY A 86 3.32 -4.12 0.67
C GLY A 86 2.64 -5.49 0.47
N ARG A 87 3.34 -6.49 -0.07
CA ARG A 87 2.80 -7.83 -0.35
C ARG A 87 3.81 -8.93 0.00
N ILE A 88 3.27 -10.09 0.42
CA ILE A 88 3.98 -11.36 0.58
C ILE A 88 4.08 -12.02 -0.80
N PHE A 89 5.29 -12.44 -1.20
CA PHE A 89 5.54 -13.01 -2.53
C PHE A 89 5.10 -14.48 -2.62
N ASP A 90 5.74 -15.33 -1.83
CA ASP A 90 5.45 -16.77 -1.74
C ASP A 90 4.82 -17.01 -0.36
N GLU A 91 3.49 -17.11 -0.31
CA GLU A 91 2.76 -17.36 0.95
C GLU A 91 3.06 -18.77 1.47
N TYR A 92 3.39 -18.86 2.75
CA TYR A 92 3.58 -20.14 3.40
C TYR A 92 2.22 -20.75 3.74
N VAL A 93 1.86 -21.80 3.03
CA VAL A 93 0.75 -22.67 3.38
C VAL A 93 1.29 -23.74 4.32
N PRO A 94 0.87 -23.78 5.60
CA PRO A 94 1.26 -24.85 6.51
C PRO A 94 0.72 -26.19 5.98
N PRO A 95 1.46 -27.30 6.15
CA PRO A 95 0.98 -28.61 5.74
C PRO A 95 -0.26 -28.99 6.54
N GLU A 96 -1.22 -29.64 5.87
CA GLU A 96 -2.45 -30.10 6.49
C GLU A 96 -2.10 -31.22 7.49
N GLY A 97 -2.18 -30.93 8.79
CA GLY A 97 -1.87 -31.91 9.83
C GLY A 97 -0.64 -31.63 10.68
N ASP A 98 -0.18 -30.38 10.78
CA ASP A 98 0.85 -29.93 11.75
C ASP A 98 0.47 -30.26 13.23
N GLY A 99 -0.78 -30.68 13.50
CA GLY A 99 -1.20 -31.26 14.78
C GLY A 99 -1.60 -32.75 14.76
N LYS A 100 -1.71 -33.39 13.59
CA LYS A 100 -2.18 -34.78 13.39
C LYS A 100 -1.68 -35.36 12.06
N SER A 101 -0.40 -35.67 11.93
CA SER A 101 0.11 -36.29 10.70
C SER A 101 -0.15 -37.80 10.70
N SER A 102 -1.07 -38.25 9.85
CA SER A 102 -1.23 -39.68 9.51
C SER A 102 -0.12 -40.09 8.53
N LEU A 103 0.64 -41.14 8.85
CA LEU A 103 1.91 -41.50 8.19
C LEU A 103 1.80 -41.93 6.70
N LEU A 104 0.61 -42.12 6.12
CA LEU A 104 0.44 -42.81 4.82
C LEU A 104 -0.68 -42.22 3.93
N SER A 105 -0.73 -40.90 3.72
CA SER A 105 -1.61 -40.29 2.69
C SER A 105 -0.89 -40.07 1.36
N THR A 106 -1.58 -40.26 0.23
CA THR A 106 -1.10 -39.97 -1.13
C THR A 106 -0.80 -38.48 -1.33
N GLU A 107 -1.44 -37.60 -0.55
CA GLU A 107 -1.20 -36.15 -0.54
C GLU A 107 0.22 -35.79 -0.05
N MET A 108 0.85 -36.65 0.76
CA MET A 108 2.22 -36.42 1.25
C MET A 108 3.25 -36.40 0.11
N VAL A 109 3.05 -37.19 -0.95
CA VAL A 109 4.02 -37.23 -2.07
C VAL A 109 4.02 -35.92 -2.85
N THR A 110 2.85 -35.30 -3.03
CA THR A 110 2.72 -33.99 -3.68
C THR A 110 3.34 -32.89 -2.83
N GLU A 111 3.07 -32.89 -1.52
CA GLU A 111 3.65 -31.91 -0.59
C GLU A 111 5.19 -32.02 -0.52
N MET A 112 5.72 -33.25 -0.48
CA MET A 112 7.17 -33.47 -0.42
C MET A 112 7.89 -32.86 -1.63
N LYS A 113 7.35 -32.97 -2.84
CA LYS A 113 7.92 -32.32 -4.04
C LYS A 113 7.95 -30.79 -3.89
N ASP A 114 6.85 -30.21 -3.41
CA ASP A 114 6.75 -28.77 -3.21
C ASP A 114 7.70 -28.28 -2.11
N THR A 115 7.89 -29.04 -1.03
CA THR A 115 8.83 -28.68 0.04
C THR A 115 10.27 -28.63 -0.46
N VAL A 116 10.67 -29.53 -1.37
CA VAL A 116 12.03 -29.53 -1.95
C VAL A 116 12.24 -28.27 -2.79
N VAL A 117 11.27 -27.91 -3.63
CA VAL A 117 11.34 -26.69 -4.45
C VAL A 117 11.40 -25.45 -3.56
N LYS A 118 10.55 -25.39 -2.52
CA LYS A 118 10.54 -24.29 -1.54
C LYS A 118 11.87 -24.20 -0.79
N LYS A 119 12.46 -25.32 -0.35
CA LYS A 119 13.77 -25.37 0.30
C LYS A 119 14.91 -24.87 -0.59
N ALA A 120 14.88 -25.18 -1.88
CA ALA A 120 15.87 -24.66 -2.84
C ALA A 120 15.75 -23.13 -3.02
N LYS A 121 14.52 -22.60 -3.04
CA LYS A 121 14.29 -21.15 -3.06
C LYS A 121 14.79 -20.46 -1.79
N THR A 122 14.50 -21.02 -0.61
CA THR A 122 14.91 -20.44 0.68
C THR A 122 16.42 -20.44 0.87
N SER A 123 17.11 -21.51 0.48
CA SER A 123 18.58 -21.57 0.54
C SER A 123 19.22 -20.49 -0.35
N ARG A 124 18.73 -20.32 -1.58
CA ARG A 124 19.18 -19.25 -2.49
C ARG A 124 18.89 -17.86 -1.93
N ALA A 125 17.74 -17.67 -1.29
CA ALA A 125 17.38 -16.41 -0.64
C ALA A 125 18.32 -16.09 0.54
N ALA A 126 18.65 -17.07 1.38
CA ALA A 126 19.58 -16.90 2.48
C ALA A 126 20.98 -16.46 2.01
N VAL A 127 21.46 -17.02 0.89
CA VAL A 127 22.73 -16.60 0.27
C VAL A 127 22.67 -15.14 -0.20
N ARG A 128 21.54 -14.72 -0.81
CA ARG A 128 21.35 -13.32 -1.23
C ARG A 128 21.35 -12.37 -0.03
N ILE A 129 20.70 -12.74 1.07
CA ILE A 129 20.67 -11.93 2.29
C ILE A 129 22.09 -11.76 2.84
N LYS A 130 22.86 -12.85 2.96
CA LYS A 130 24.25 -12.82 3.44
C LYS A 130 25.16 -11.95 2.55
N LYS A 131 24.88 -11.88 1.24
CA LYS A 131 25.61 -10.99 0.31
C LYS A 131 25.43 -9.51 0.65
N HIS A 132 24.23 -9.10 1.09
CA HIS A 132 23.94 -7.71 1.46
C HIS A 132 24.26 -7.40 2.93
N LYS A 133 24.08 -8.37 3.83
CA LYS A 133 24.36 -8.26 5.26
C LYS A 133 25.18 -9.47 5.74
N PRO A 134 26.52 -9.37 5.81
CA PRO A 134 27.38 -10.52 6.15
C PRO A 134 27.24 -10.98 7.60
N THR A 135 26.80 -10.11 8.50
CA THR A 135 26.56 -10.43 9.93
C THR A 135 25.28 -11.24 10.16
N PHE A 136 24.48 -11.49 9.11
CA PHE A 136 23.21 -12.19 9.26
C PHE A 136 23.40 -13.69 9.52
N SER A 137 22.81 -14.18 10.62
CA SER A 137 22.74 -15.60 10.98
C SER A 137 21.29 -16.08 11.02
N THR A 138 21.02 -17.20 10.34
CA THR A 138 19.70 -17.84 10.34
C THR A 138 19.34 -18.46 11.69
N ALA A 139 20.34 -18.76 12.53
CA ALA A 139 20.14 -19.38 13.84
C ALA A 139 19.81 -18.36 14.94
N SER A 140 20.33 -17.13 14.87
CA SER A 140 20.02 -16.07 15.85
C SER A 140 18.74 -15.32 15.51
N PHE A 141 18.37 -15.28 14.23
CA PHE A 141 17.22 -14.54 13.74
C PHE A 141 15.89 -14.83 14.47
N PRO A 142 15.53 -16.09 14.82
CA PRO A 142 14.30 -16.35 15.56
C PRO A 142 14.25 -15.66 16.92
N SER A 143 15.37 -15.66 17.67
CA SER A 143 15.45 -14.98 18.96
C SER A 143 15.32 -13.46 18.84
N GLU A 144 15.88 -12.88 17.79
CA GLU A 144 15.76 -11.45 17.49
C GLU A 144 14.32 -11.09 17.10
N ALA A 145 13.69 -11.90 16.25
CA ALA A 145 12.31 -11.71 15.83
C ALA A 145 11.32 -11.82 17.00
N ASP A 146 11.52 -12.79 17.89
CA ASP A 146 10.70 -12.97 19.10
C ASP A 146 10.82 -11.78 20.05
N ALA A 147 12.01 -11.19 20.18
CA ALA A 147 12.23 -10.01 21.00
C ALA A 147 11.46 -8.79 20.44
N ILE A 148 11.55 -8.57 19.12
CA ILE A 148 10.81 -7.51 18.44
C ILE A 148 9.29 -7.72 18.60
N TYR A 149 8.82 -8.95 18.42
CA TYR A 149 7.39 -9.27 18.55
C TYR A 149 6.85 -8.97 19.96
N LYS A 150 7.58 -9.37 21.00
CA LYS A 150 7.21 -9.09 22.39
C LYS A 150 7.25 -7.59 22.71
N GLU A 151 8.26 -6.89 22.19
CA GLU A 151 8.37 -5.43 22.35
C GLU A 151 7.15 -4.73 21.74
N VAL A 152 6.82 -5.04 20.49
CA VAL A 152 5.62 -4.49 19.81
C VAL A 152 4.37 -4.79 20.63
N LEU A 153 4.16 -6.03 21.06
CA LEU A 153 2.98 -6.42 21.84
C LEU A 153 2.86 -5.64 23.16
N SER A 154 3.99 -5.33 23.81
CA SER A 154 4.02 -4.54 25.04
C SER A 154 3.68 -3.05 24.81
N LEU A 155 3.98 -2.51 23.62
CA LEU A 155 3.75 -1.11 23.26
C LEU A 155 2.33 -0.85 22.74
N LEU A 156 1.67 -1.86 22.14
CA LEU A 156 0.32 -1.76 21.56
C LEU A 156 -0.76 -1.19 22.51
N PRO A 157 -0.81 -1.51 23.82
CA PRO A 157 -1.83 -0.96 24.72
C PRO A 157 -1.80 0.57 24.81
N LYS A 158 -0.60 1.17 24.72
CA LYS A 158 -0.37 2.62 24.74
C LYS A 158 0.06 3.12 23.36
N PHE A 159 -0.75 2.79 22.34
CA PHE A 159 -0.44 3.05 20.93
C PHE A 159 -0.10 4.52 20.63
N TYR A 160 -0.90 5.46 21.13
CA TYR A 160 -0.73 6.90 20.84
C TYR A 160 0.52 7.51 21.49
N ASP A 161 0.96 6.96 22.62
CA ASP A 161 2.16 7.47 23.31
C ASP A 161 3.45 6.91 22.68
N ASN A 162 3.38 5.76 22.00
CA ASN A 162 4.53 4.99 21.52
C ASN A 162 4.58 4.84 19.98
N GLU A 163 3.94 5.77 19.25
CA GLU A 163 3.82 5.68 17.79
C GLU A 163 5.18 5.63 17.08
N GLU A 164 6.12 6.49 17.46
CA GLU A 164 7.45 6.56 16.86
C GLU A 164 8.19 5.23 16.99
N ARG A 165 8.19 4.64 18.20
CA ARG A 165 8.85 3.36 18.46
C ARG A 165 8.21 2.20 17.70
N LEU A 166 6.89 2.21 17.56
CA LEU A 166 6.17 1.19 16.79
C LEU A 166 6.50 1.27 15.29
N LEU A 167 6.68 2.47 14.73
CA LEU A 167 7.09 2.68 13.34
C LEU A 167 8.53 2.23 13.07
N GLU A 168 9.42 2.31 14.06
CA GLU A 168 10.78 1.77 13.93
C GLU A 168 10.81 0.23 13.87
N LEU A 169 9.96 -0.42 14.68
CA LEU A 169 9.92 -1.88 14.81
C LEU A 169 9.08 -2.54 13.71
N THR A 170 8.08 -1.84 13.18
CA THR A 170 7.03 -2.39 12.32
C THR A 170 7.04 -1.76 10.93
N THR A 171 6.60 -2.50 9.91
CA THR A 171 6.42 -1.94 8.56
C THR A 171 5.15 -1.10 8.47
N GLU A 172 5.11 -0.13 7.55
CA GLU A 172 3.97 0.79 7.33
C GLU A 172 2.64 0.03 7.16
N LYS A 173 2.64 -1.09 6.42
CA LYS A 173 1.44 -1.93 6.25
C LYS A 173 0.98 -2.60 7.55
N ALA A 174 1.89 -3.18 8.31
CA ALA A 174 1.54 -3.84 9.56
C ALA A 174 1.13 -2.82 10.64
N PHE A 175 1.74 -1.63 10.63
CA PHE A 175 1.33 -0.52 11.48
C PHE A 175 -0.12 -0.09 11.22
N ALA A 176 -0.50 0.07 9.95
CA ALA A 176 -1.88 0.39 9.57
C ALA A 176 -2.88 -0.69 10.01
N ALA A 177 -2.54 -1.97 9.85
CA ALA A 177 -3.39 -3.08 10.28
C ALA A 177 -3.59 -3.12 11.80
N ASN A 178 -2.52 -2.94 12.57
CA ASN A 178 -2.59 -2.88 14.03
C ASN A 178 -3.43 -1.68 14.52
N HIS A 179 -3.33 -0.54 13.83
CA HIS A 179 -4.10 0.64 14.19
C HIS A 179 -5.61 0.45 13.94
N GLN A 180 -5.98 -0.21 12.84
CA GLN A 180 -7.38 -0.52 12.51
C GLN A 180 -7.99 -1.48 13.53
N SER A 181 -7.28 -2.56 13.88
CA SER A 181 -7.79 -3.55 14.85
C SER A 181 -8.01 -2.96 16.24
N ILE A 182 -7.13 -2.07 16.71
CA ILE A 182 -7.31 -1.38 18.00
C ILE A 182 -8.57 -0.50 18.00
N LYS A 183 -8.85 0.19 16.89
CA LYS A 183 -10.08 0.99 16.78
C LYS A 183 -11.32 0.11 16.85
N GLU A 184 -11.32 -1.01 16.13
CA GLU A 184 -12.43 -1.97 16.15
C GLU A 184 -12.66 -2.57 17.54
N ILE A 185 -11.58 -2.94 18.26
CA ILE A 185 -11.67 -3.46 19.63
C ILE A 185 -12.25 -2.40 20.59
N ARG A 186 -11.84 -1.13 20.47
CA ARG A 186 -12.41 -0.07 21.31
C ARG A 186 -13.87 0.23 20.98
N VAL A 187 -14.25 0.24 19.70
CA VAL A 187 -15.64 0.48 19.27
C VAL A 187 -16.54 -0.69 19.71
N SER A 188 -16.10 -1.94 19.52
CA SER A 188 -16.84 -3.12 19.98
C SER A 188 -16.93 -3.22 21.50
N ALA A 189 -15.88 -2.87 22.24
CA ALA A 189 -15.94 -2.80 23.70
C ALA A 189 -16.94 -1.71 24.18
N PHE A 190 -17.06 -0.61 23.44
CA PHE A 190 -18.06 0.44 23.73
C PHE A 190 -19.49 -0.01 23.39
N CYS A 191 -19.69 -0.72 22.27
CA CYS A 191 -21.01 -1.23 21.87
C CYS A 191 -21.50 -2.44 22.69
N ASN A 192 -20.62 -3.17 23.37
CA ASN A 192 -20.99 -4.30 24.23
C ASN A 192 -21.21 -3.90 25.71
N LEU A 193 -21.19 -2.60 26.01
CA LEU A 193 -21.45 -2.04 27.34
C LEU A 193 -22.85 -1.38 27.46
N ASP A 194 -23.66 -1.45 26.41
CA ASP A 194 -25.09 -1.11 26.38
C ASP A 194 -25.95 -2.38 26.20
#